data_AF-A0A5J6DVD2-F1
#
_entry.id   AF-A0A5J6DVD2-F1
#
_cell.length_a   1.000
_cell.length_b   1.000
_cell.length_c   1.000
_cell.angle_alpha   90.00
_cell.angle_beta   90.00
_cell.angle_gamma   90.00
#
_symmetry.space_group_name_H-M   'P 1'
#
loop_
_entity.id
_entity.type
_entity.pdbx_description
1 polymer ?
#
loop_
_entity_poly.entity_id
_entity_poly.type
_entity_poly.pdbx_seq_one_letter_code
_entity_poly.pdbx_strand_id
1 'polypeptide(L)'
;MNFHEQIIELLKSISGSLGAKRDETKGDKQLIIEKCLVFLIFFLMKNVKNQNVIAEYPNFDRFVGDVLSIKIKNLQTYILIFIAEIYKDNYHLLIKLNKSQDEEVMIFTKLKLKLPEELQKRNFSYCIYFFQLLIYFFKIKSATLLQNQHWIFQEIFQSENIDIGKAFINSLGYVKDLNIMDQLKGNTIFV
;
A
#
# COMPACT_ATOMS: atom_id res chain seq x y z
N MET A 1 9.72 27.33 1.46
CA MET A 1 8.52 27.28 0.59
C MET A 1 8.00 25.86 0.59
N ASN A 2 6.77 25.62 1.07
CA ASN A 2 6.22 24.27 1.28
C ASN A 2 5.49 23.75 0.05
N PHE A 3 6.21 23.63 -1.07
CA PHE A 3 5.59 23.25 -2.35
C PHE A 3 4.94 21.86 -2.33
N HIS A 4 5.48 20.92 -1.55
CA HIS A 4 4.91 19.57 -1.40
C HIS A 4 3.51 19.60 -0.75
N GLU A 5 3.24 20.51 0.20
CA GLU A 5 1.91 20.67 0.80
C GLU A 5 0.89 21.13 -0.24
N GLN A 6 1.28 22.04 -1.13
CA GLN A 6 0.42 22.50 -2.22
C GLN A 6 0.07 21.35 -3.19
N ILE A 7 1.03 20.47 -3.47
CA ILE A 7 0.80 19.27 -4.30
C ILE A 7 -0.13 18.27 -3.60
N ILE A 8 0.02 18.07 -2.29
CA ILE A 8 -0.88 17.22 -1.50
C ILE A 8 -2.31 17.76 -1.52
N GLU A 9 -2.50 19.06 -1.30
CA GLU A 9 -3.82 19.70 -1.31
C GLU A 9 -4.46 19.68 -2.71
N LEU A 10 -3.66 19.85 -3.77
CA LEU A 10 -4.13 19.68 -5.15
C LEU A 10 -4.60 18.24 -5.39
N LEU A 11 -3.83 17.24 -4.95
CA LEU A 11 -4.23 15.82 -5.06
C LEU A 11 -5.52 15.54 -4.29
N LYS A 12 -5.68 16.04 -3.07
CA LYS A 12 -6.91 15.87 -2.28
C LYS A 12 -8.13 16.46 -2.99
N SER A 13 -8.00 17.71 -3.45
CA SER A 13 -9.06 18.43 -4.17
C SER A 13 -9.55 17.64 -5.38
N ILE A 14 -8.61 17.11 -6.18
CA ILE A 14 -8.95 16.36 -7.38
C ILE A 14 -9.47 14.96 -7.05
N SER A 15 -8.87 14.27 -6.07
CA SER A 15 -9.23 12.90 -5.69
C SER A 15 -10.62 12.79 -5.06
N GLY A 16 -11.02 13.76 -4.24
CA GLY A 16 -12.37 13.84 -3.67
C GLY A 16 -13.47 14.14 -4.70
N SER A 17 -13.11 14.80 -5.81
CA SER A 17 -14.05 15.15 -6.89
C SER A 17 -14.36 14.00 -7.87
N LEU A 18 -13.59 12.91 -7.86
CA LEU A 18 -13.70 11.80 -8.81
C LEU A 18 -14.95 10.91 -8.62
N GLY A 19 -15.78 11.19 -7.61
CA GLY A 19 -17.11 10.60 -7.44
C GLY A 19 -18.23 11.27 -8.25
N ALA A 20 -18.00 12.47 -8.81
CA ALA A 20 -19.05 13.29 -9.40
C ALA A 20 -18.83 13.52 -10.91
N LYS A 21 -19.61 12.76 -11.70
CA LYS A 21 -19.97 12.97 -13.12
C LYS A 21 -18.89 12.77 -14.20
N ARG A 22 -19.33 12.09 -15.28
CA ARG A 22 -18.59 11.75 -16.49
C ARG A 22 -18.63 12.95 -17.44
N ASP A 23 -17.58 13.76 -17.48
CA ASP A 23 -17.40 14.78 -18.53
C ASP A 23 -15.94 14.80 -19.00
N GLU A 24 -15.73 15.33 -20.20
CA GLU A 24 -14.53 15.32 -21.05
C GLU A 24 -13.20 15.71 -20.36
N THR A 25 -13.26 16.31 -19.17
CA THR A 25 -12.13 16.64 -18.29
C THR A 25 -11.37 15.44 -17.66
N LYS A 26 -11.77 14.20 -17.95
CA LYS A 26 -11.13 13.00 -17.38
C LYS A 26 -9.66 12.84 -17.78
N GLY A 27 -9.30 13.20 -19.01
CA GLY A 27 -7.92 13.09 -19.51
C GLY A 27 -6.97 14.03 -18.76
N ASP A 28 -7.34 15.31 -18.67
CA ASP A 28 -6.52 16.34 -18.01
C ASP A 28 -6.41 16.09 -16.51
N LYS A 29 -7.51 15.70 -15.85
CA LYS A 29 -7.48 15.34 -14.42
C LYS A 29 -6.57 14.16 -14.16
N GLN A 30 -6.62 13.12 -14.99
CA GLN A 30 -5.73 11.97 -14.86
C GLN A 30 -4.27 12.40 -15.01
N LEU A 31 -3.95 13.23 -16.01
CA LEU A 31 -2.60 13.73 -16.24
C LEU A 31 -2.10 14.55 -15.04
N ILE A 32 -2.92 15.44 -14.47
CA ILE A 32 -2.56 16.23 -13.29
C ILE A 32 -2.26 15.33 -12.10
N ILE A 33 -3.11 14.34 -11.83
CA ILE A 33 -2.88 13.37 -10.74
C ILE A 33 -1.57 12.62 -10.98
N GLU A 34 -1.32 12.15 -12.19
CA GLU A 34 -0.08 11.47 -12.55
C GLU A 34 1.14 12.35 -12.26
N LYS A 35 1.13 13.61 -12.71
CA LYS A 35 2.25 14.53 -12.47
C LYS A 35 2.45 14.83 -10.98
N CYS A 36 1.37 14.95 -10.20
CA CYS A 36 1.47 15.12 -8.76
C CYS A 36 2.06 13.90 -8.07
N LEU A 37 1.61 12.68 -8.43
CA LEU A 37 2.16 11.43 -7.90
C LEU A 37 3.64 11.28 -8.26
N VAL A 38 4.00 11.53 -9.52
CA VAL A 38 5.40 11.49 -9.98
C VAL A 38 6.25 12.49 -9.21
N PHE A 39 5.79 13.72 -9.03
CA PHE A 39 6.49 14.71 -8.22
C PHE A 39 6.73 14.20 -6.78
N LEU A 40 5.68 13.70 -6.12
CA LEU A 40 5.80 13.21 -4.74
C LEU A 40 6.72 11.99 -4.64
N ILE A 41 6.69 11.08 -5.62
CA ILE A 41 7.63 9.96 -5.71
C ILE A 41 9.08 10.47 -5.77
N PHE A 42 9.38 11.41 -6.66
CA PHE A 42 10.72 11.99 -6.76
C PHE A 42 11.12 12.77 -5.51
N PHE A 43 10.16 13.44 -4.86
CA PHE A 43 10.39 14.16 -3.61
C PHE A 43 10.76 13.22 -2.46
N LEU A 44 10.16 12.03 -2.41
CA LEU A 44 10.40 11.01 -1.38
C LEU A 44 11.66 10.17 -1.62
N MET A 45 11.99 9.94 -2.90
CA MET A 45 12.99 8.95 -3.31
C MET A 45 14.34 9.17 -2.60
N LYS A 46 14.75 8.15 -1.83
CA LYS A 46 16.00 8.13 -1.05
C LYS A 46 16.16 9.31 -0.06
N ASN A 47 15.06 9.90 0.40
CA ASN A 47 15.10 11.05 1.30
C ASN A 47 14.20 10.84 2.54
N VAL A 48 14.80 10.33 3.61
CA VAL A 48 14.13 10.05 4.88
C VAL A 48 13.51 11.29 5.53
N LYS A 49 14.13 12.47 5.35
CA LYS A 49 13.57 13.72 5.89
C LYS A 49 12.25 14.05 5.18
N ASN A 50 12.22 13.93 3.85
CA ASN A 50 11.01 14.20 3.08
C ASN A 50 9.92 13.14 3.33
N GLN A 51 10.29 11.88 3.55
CA GLN A 51 9.38 10.83 3.98
C GLN A 51 8.71 11.19 5.32
N ASN A 52 9.49 11.64 6.31
CA ASN A 52 8.94 12.06 7.60
C ASN A 52 8.04 13.29 7.48
N VAL A 53 8.42 14.28 6.67
CA VAL A 53 7.59 15.46 6.40
C VAL A 53 6.22 15.07 5.81
N ILE A 54 6.17 14.10 4.89
CA ILE A 54 4.91 13.60 4.34
C ILE A 54 4.12 12.81 5.38
N ALA A 55 4.78 11.99 6.20
CA ALA A 55 4.12 11.20 7.24
C ALA A 55 3.59 12.04 8.41
N GLU A 56 4.19 13.20 8.68
CA GLU A 56 3.75 14.18 9.69
C GLU A 56 2.65 15.11 9.16
N TYR A 57 2.25 14.97 7.90
CA TYR A 57 1.23 15.79 7.29
C TYR A 57 -0.14 15.63 7.99
N PRO A 58 -0.89 16.70 8.27
CA PRO A 58 -2.20 16.61 8.91
C PRO A 58 -3.16 15.68 8.15
N ASN A 59 -3.71 14.70 8.86
CA ASN A 59 -4.58 13.64 8.30
C ASN A 59 -3.89 12.78 7.23
N PHE A 60 -2.61 12.46 7.41
CA PHE A 60 -1.83 11.61 6.50
C PHE A 60 -2.58 10.33 6.07
N ASP A 61 -3.16 9.57 7.00
CA ASP A 61 -3.87 8.32 6.68
C ASP A 61 -5.11 8.51 5.82
N ARG A 62 -5.83 9.62 6.05
CA ARG A 62 -6.98 10.00 5.23
C ARG A 62 -6.51 10.36 3.83
N PHE A 63 -5.45 11.17 3.71
CA PHE A 63 -4.87 11.55 2.43
C PHE A 63 -4.40 10.32 1.63
N VAL A 64 -3.62 9.42 2.23
CA VAL A 64 -3.19 8.19 1.55
C VAL A 64 -4.39 7.31 1.19
N GLY A 65 -5.40 7.26 2.06
CA GLY A 65 -6.67 6.61 1.78
C GLY A 65 -7.40 7.15 0.55
N ASP A 66 -7.49 8.48 0.44
CA ASP A 66 -8.11 9.16 -0.69
C ASP A 66 -7.33 8.85 -1.98
N VAL A 67 -5.99 8.87 -1.94
CA VAL A 67 -5.13 8.49 -3.07
C VAL A 67 -5.34 7.02 -3.47
N LEU A 68 -5.45 6.10 -2.50
CA LEU A 68 -5.75 4.68 -2.76
C LEU A 68 -7.13 4.43 -3.39
N SER A 69 -8.08 5.34 -3.14
CA SER A 69 -9.46 5.25 -3.62
C SER A 69 -9.60 5.61 -5.11
N ILE A 70 -8.60 6.25 -5.71
CA ILE A 70 -8.59 6.60 -7.13
C ILE A 70 -8.73 5.30 -7.94
N LYS A 71 -9.78 5.17 -8.77
CA LYS A 71 -10.10 3.94 -9.53
C LYS A 71 -9.57 3.93 -10.97
N ILE A 72 -8.59 4.78 -11.29
CA ILE A 72 -8.02 4.89 -12.63
C ILE A 72 -6.91 3.82 -12.79
N LYS A 73 -7.10 2.87 -13.72
CA LYS A 73 -6.21 1.70 -13.90
C LYS A 73 -4.76 2.10 -14.12
N ASN A 74 -4.48 3.06 -14.99
CA ASN A 74 -3.13 3.50 -15.32
C ASN A 74 -2.43 4.24 -14.16
N LEU A 75 -3.17 4.70 -13.15
CA LEU A 75 -2.61 5.37 -11.97
C LEU A 75 -2.34 4.43 -10.80
N GLN A 76 -2.89 3.20 -10.81
CA GLN A 76 -2.71 2.26 -9.70
C GLN A 76 -1.24 1.97 -9.42
N THR A 77 -0.43 1.83 -10.48
CA THR A 77 1.00 1.63 -10.36
C THR A 77 1.69 2.81 -9.66
N TYR A 78 1.41 4.05 -10.08
CA TYR A 78 1.99 5.23 -9.45
C TYR A 78 1.56 5.39 -8.00
N ILE A 79 0.30 5.07 -7.68
CA ILE A 79 -0.21 5.09 -6.30
C ILE A 79 0.57 4.11 -5.42
N LEU A 80 0.77 2.88 -5.89
CA LEU A 80 1.52 1.87 -5.13
C LEU A 80 3.00 2.24 -4.98
N ILE A 81 3.63 2.80 -6.03
CA ILE A 81 5.00 3.30 -5.96
C ILE A 81 5.11 4.46 -4.96
N PHE A 82 4.17 5.40 -4.99
CA PHE A 82 4.13 6.52 -4.05
C PHE A 82 4.07 6.03 -2.60
N ILE A 83 3.18 5.08 -2.29
CA ILE A 83 3.06 4.52 -0.95
C ILE A 83 4.35 3.77 -0.58
N ALA A 84 4.91 2.98 -1.49
CA ALA A 84 6.17 2.30 -1.26
C ALA A 84 7.30 3.28 -0.89
N GLU A 85 7.45 4.38 -1.65
CA GLU A 85 8.50 5.38 -1.40
C GLU A 85 8.33 6.15 -0.10
N ILE A 86 7.12 6.22 0.49
CA ILE A 86 6.94 6.78 1.85
C ILE A 86 7.68 5.94 2.88
N TYR A 87 7.56 4.61 2.82
CA TYR A 87 8.09 3.70 3.84
C TYR A 87 9.47 3.15 3.52
N LYS A 88 9.88 3.17 2.25
CA LYS A 88 11.12 2.55 1.77
C LYS A 88 12.34 3.03 2.53
N ASP A 89 13.06 2.07 3.11
CA ASP A 89 14.27 2.29 3.92
C ASP A 89 14.07 3.24 5.12
N ASN A 90 12.83 3.54 5.53
CA ASN A 90 12.52 4.38 6.67
C ASN A 90 12.20 3.54 7.91
N TYR A 91 13.22 3.23 8.71
CA TYR A 91 13.07 2.44 9.92
C TYR A 91 11.99 2.98 10.86
N HIS A 92 11.95 4.30 11.06
CA HIS A 92 11.04 4.93 12.01
C HIS A 92 9.57 4.75 11.60
N LEU A 93 9.24 4.91 10.31
CA LEU A 93 7.88 4.67 9.82
C LEU A 93 7.55 3.17 9.82
N LEU A 94 8.51 2.33 9.45
CA LEU A 94 8.30 0.89 9.35
C LEU A 94 8.05 0.21 10.70
N ILE A 95 8.73 0.61 11.77
CA ILE A 95 8.46 0.04 13.11
C ILE A 95 7.14 0.52 13.71
N LYS A 96 6.61 1.66 13.24
CA LYS A 96 5.32 2.19 13.68
C LYS A 96 4.14 1.44 13.06
N LEU A 97 4.33 0.78 11.92
CA LEU A 97 3.30 -0.04 11.27
C LEU A 97 2.63 -1.06 12.21
N ASN A 98 3.37 -1.62 13.17
CA ASN A 98 2.87 -2.62 14.13
C ASN A 98 2.49 -2.03 15.50
N LYS A 99 2.59 -0.71 15.71
CA LYS A 99 2.41 -0.12 17.05
C LYS A 99 1.12 0.68 17.21
N SER A 100 0.43 0.98 16.13
CA SER A 100 -0.82 1.73 16.17
C SER A 100 -1.99 0.78 16.43
N GLN A 101 -2.58 0.88 17.62
CA GLN A 101 -3.90 0.29 17.90
C GLN A 101 -5.04 1.23 17.45
N ASP A 102 -4.73 2.49 17.15
CA ASP A 102 -5.68 3.51 16.75
C ASP A 102 -5.29 4.14 15.41
N GLU A 103 -6.21 4.11 14.45
CA GLU A 103 -6.29 4.82 13.17
C GLU A 103 -5.18 4.65 12.10
N GLU A 104 -3.89 4.52 12.43
CA GLU A 104 -2.79 4.38 11.45
C GLU A 104 -2.75 2.99 10.76
N VAL A 105 -3.55 2.03 11.25
CA VAL A 105 -3.76 0.69 10.66
C VAL A 105 -4.49 0.75 9.31
N MET A 106 -4.99 1.93 8.91
CA MET A 106 -5.77 2.12 7.70
C MET A 106 -5.02 1.82 6.41
N ILE A 107 -3.75 2.19 6.24
CA ILE A 107 -3.08 2.12 4.92
C ILE A 107 -2.86 0.67 4.49
N PHE A 108 -2.22 -0.14 5.34
CA PHE A 108 -2.02 -1.56 5.05
C PHE A 108 -3.36 -2.31 4.93
N THR A 109 -4.31 -2.03 5.83
CA THR A 109 -5.64 -2.65 5.78
C THR A 109 -6.39 -2.31 4.50
N LYS A 110 -6.36 -1.05 4.04
CA LYS A 110 -6.97 -0.63 2.76
C LYS A 110 -6.30 -1.32 1.57
N LEU A 111 -4.96 -1.41 1.57
CA LEU A 111 -4.21 -2.14 0.53
C LEU A 111 -4.59 -3.62 0.49
N LYS A 112 -4.67 -4.27 1.68
CA LYS A 112 -5.07 -5.66 1.87
C LYS A 112 -6.48 -5.92 1.38
N LEU A 113 -7.46 -5.11 1.81
CA LEU A 113 -8.87 -5.27 1.45
C LEU A 113 -9.14 -5.11 -0.05
N LYS A 114 -8.28 -4.39 -0.77
CA LYS A 114 -8.40 -4.21 -2.22
C LYS A 114 -7.83 -5.39 -3.02
N LEU A 115 -6.92 -6.18 -2.44
CA LEU A 115 -6.26 -7.30 -3.13
C LEU A 115 -7.25 -8.37 -3.69
N PRO A 116 -8.27 -8.84 -2.95
CA PRO A 116 -9.22 -9.83 -3.46
C PRO A 116 -10.01 -9.32 -4.66
N GLU A 117 -10.47 -8.07 -4.59
CA GLU A 117 -11.21 -7.42 -5.67
C GLU A 117 -10.36 -7.34 -6.96
N GLU A 118 -9.09 -6.93 -6.83
CA GLU A 118 -8.17 -6.80 -7.96
C GLU A 118 -7.77 -8.17 -8.54
N LEU A 119 -7.65 -9.21 -7.71
CA LEU A 119 -7.46 -10.60 -8.15
C LEU A 119 -8.66 -11.12 -8.94
N GLN A 120 -9.89 -10.92 -8.44
CA GLN A 120 -11.11 -11.30 -9.16
C GLN A 120 -11.23 -10.59 -10.50
N LYS A 121 -10.83 -9.32 -10.56
CA LYS A 121 -10.77 -8.51 -11.78
C LYS A 121 -9.59 -8.81 -12.70
N ARG A 122 -8.71 -9.77 -12.34
CA ARG A 122 -7.49 -10.11 -13.07
C ARG A 122 -6.56 -8.90 -13.30
N ASN A 123 -6.55 -7.94 -12.38
CA ASN A 123 -5.63 -6.81 -12.42
C ASN A 123 -4.26 -7.23 -11.84
N PHE A 124 -3.55 -8.04 -12.61
CA PHE A 124 -2.25 -8.59 -12.19
C PHE A 124 -1.21 -7.50 -11.93
N SER A 125 -1.28 -6.35 -12.59
CA SER A 125 -0.38 -5.22 -12.33
C SER A 125 -0.51 -4.75 -10.89
N TYR A 126 -1.73 -4.50 -10.40
CA TYR A 126 -1.93 -4.12 -8.99
C TYR A 126 -1.36 -5.17 -8.05
N CYS A 127 -1.64 -6.45 -8.32
CA CYS A 127 -1.18 -7.56 -7.48
C CYS A 127 0.36 -7.59 -7.41
N ILE A 128 1.04 -7.52 -8.55
CA ILE A 128 2.52 -7.50 -8.63
C ILE A 128 3.09 -6.34 -7.81
N TYR A 129 2.57 -5.13 -8.01
CA TYR A 129 3.06 -3.94 -7.29
C TYR A 129 2.73 -3.99 -5.80
N PHE A 130 1.60 -4.59 -5.40
CA PHE A 130 1.28 -4.83 -4.00
C PHE A 130 2.30 -5.78 -3.36
N PHE A 131 2.64 -6.91 -3.99
CA PHE A 131 3.66 -7.82 -3.46
C PHE A 131 5.04 -7.18 -3.41
N GLN A 132 5.40 -6.36 -4.41
CA GLN A 132 6.64 -5.58 -4.39
C GLN A 132 6.66 -4.58 -3.22
N LEU A 133 5.53 -3.93 -2.93
CA LEU A 133 5.40 -3.02 -1.80
C LEU A 133 5.63 -3.73 -0.45
N LEU A 134 5.17 -4.97 -0.29
CA LEU A 134 5.42 -5.75 0.92
C LEU A 134 6.91 -6.01 1.17
N ILE A 135 7.72 -6.14 0.12
CA ILE A 135 9.17 -6.31 0.27
C ILE A 135 9.77 -5.10 1.01
N TYR A 136 9.29 -3.88 0.74
CA TYR A 136 9.73 -2.68 1.44
C TYR A 136 9.25 -2.61 2.89
N PHE A 137 8.14 -3.27 3.23
CA PHE A 137 7.69 -3.40 4.62
C PHE A 137 8.50 -4.42 5.41
N PHE A 138 9.07 -5.40 4.71
CA PHE A 138 9.85 -6.49 5.28
C PHE A 138 11.34 -6.21 5.40
N LYS A 139 11.87 -5.23 4.65
CA LYS A 139 13.31 -5.02 4.55
C LYS A 139 13.67 -3.55 4.60
N ILE A 140 14.80 -3.28 5.25
CA ILE A 140 15.51 -2.01 5.17
C ILE A 140 16.93 -2.34 4.72
N LYS A 141 17.33 -1.84 3.55
CA LYS A 141 18.59 -2.22 2.91
C LYS A 141 18.70 -3.76 2.85
N SER A 142 19.70 -4.33 3.51
CA SER A 142 19.94 -5.77 3.61
C SER A 142 19.34 -6.43 4.86
N ALA A 143 18.75 -5.66 5.78
CA ALA A 143 18.22 -6.17 7.04
C ALA A 143 16.73 -6.52 6.94
N THR A 144 16.35 -7.68 7.47
CA THR A 144 14.96 -8.14 7.52
C THR A 144 14.27 -7.67 8.81
N LEU A 145 13.06 -7.12 8.68
CA LEU A 145 12.17 -6.73 9.76
C LEU A 145 11.20 -7.87 10.10
N LEU A 146 11.67 -8.83 10.90
CA LEU A 146 10.87 -10.01 11.29
C LEU A 146 9.55 -9.63 11.96
N GLN A 147 9.54 -8.59 12.79
CA GLN A 147 8.32 -8.10 13.44
C GLN A 147 7.24 -7.69 12.42
N ASN A 148 7.62 -6.98 11.35
CA ASN A 148 6.69 -6.54 10.32
C ASN A 148 6.21 -7.72 9.46
N GLN A 149 7.11 -8.67 9.16
CA GLN A 149 6.75 -9.90 8.46
C GLN A 149 5.71 -10.70 9.25
N HIS A 150 5.95 -10.96 10.53
CA HIS A 150 5.02 -11.72 11.36
C HIS A 150 3.64 -11.04 11.44
N TRP A 151 3.61 -9.73 11.70
CA TRP A 151 2.35 -8.99 11.78
C TRP A 151 1.58 -8.99 10.45
N ILE A 152 2.25 -8.68 9.33
CA ILE A 152 1.62 -8.68 8.00
C ILE A 152 1.11 -10.08 7.62
N PHE A 153 1.88 -11.12 7.94
CA PHE A 153 1.44 -12.49 7.69
C PHE A 153 0.23 -12.86 8.55
N GLN A 154 0.22 -12.50 9.83
CA GLN A 154 -0.97 -12.68 10.66
C GLN A 154 -2.17 -11.95 10.05
N GLU A 155 -2.02 -10.70 9.65
CA GLU A 155 -3.09 -9.92 9.02
C GLU A 155 -3.62 -10.50 7.70
N ILE A 156 -2.75 -11.10 6.89
CA ILE A 156 -3.14 -11.73 5.62
C ILE A 156 -3.77 -13.10 5.85
N PHE A 157 -3.22 -13.92 6.75
CA PHE A 157 -3.56 -15.34 6.92
C PHE A 157 -4.55 -15.63 8.06
N GLN A 158 -4.73 -14.74 9.04
CA GLN A 158 -5.75 -14.87 10.10
C GLN A 158 -7.09 -14.25 9.73
N SER A 159 -7.17 -13.50 8.61
CA SER A 159 -8.46 -13.10 8.08
C SER A 159 -9.26 -14.35 7.68
N GLU A 160 -10.57 -14.40 7.97
CA GLU A 160 -11.48 -15.52 7.64
C GLU A 160 -11.52 -15.86 6.13
N ASN A 161 -10.77 -15.13 5.31
CA ASN A 161 -10.74 -15.21 3.87
C ASN A 161 -9.46 -15.95 3.40
N ILE A 162 -9.46 -17.27 3.61
CA ILE A 162 -8.39 -18.23 3.24
C ILE A 162 -7.90 -18.04 1.77
N ASP A 163 -8.77 -17.53 0.89
CA ASP A 163 -8.46 -17.33 -0.53
C ASP A 163 -7.42 -16.22 -0.78
N ILE A 164 -7.28 -15.25 0.13
CA ILE A 164 -6.25 -14.20 0.06
C ILE A 164 -4.89 -14.81 0.33
N GLY A 165 -4.80 -15.64 1.37
CA GLY A 165 -3.58 -16.37 1.70
C GLY A 165 -3.14 -17.30 0.57
N LYS A 166 -4.09 -18.01 -0.06
CA LYS A 166 -3.81 -18.84 -1.24
C LYS A 166 -3.30 -18.01 -2.42
N ALA A 167 -3.94 -16.87 -2.72
CA ALA A 167 -3.51 -16.03 -3.82
C ALA A 167 -2.13 -15.39 -3.59
N PHE A 168 -1.82 -15.03 -2.34
CA PHE A 168 -0.50 -14.56 -1.93
C PHE A 168 0.58 -15.65 -2.07
N ILE A 169 0.30 -16.89 -1.66
CA ILE A 169 1.24 -18.01 -1.82
C ILE A 169 1.46 -18.33 -3.31
N ASN A 170 0.39 -18.33 -4.10
CA ASN A 170 0.46 -18.62 -5.53
C ASN A 170 1.21 -17.53 -6.33
N SER A 171 1.10 -16.27 -5.92
CA SER A 171 1.82 -15.15 -6.57
C SER A 171 3.31 -15.13 -6.26
N LEU A 172 3.75 -15.76 -5.15
CA LEU A 172 5.16 -15.90 -4.79
C LEU A 172 5.90 -16.95 -5.62
N GLY A 173 5.21 -17.71 -6.48
CA GLY A 173 5.86 -18.54 -7.52
C GLY A 173 6.68 -19.73 -7.03
N TYR A 174 6.62 -20.12 -5.74
CA TYR A 174 7.51 -21.13 -5.14
C TYR A 174 6.81 -22.27 -4.40
N VAL A 175 5.57 -22.63 -4.73
CA VAL A 175 4.98 -23.85 -4.17
C VAL A 175 4.28 -24.66 -5.25
N LYS A 176 5.06 -25.49 -5.95
CA LYS A 176 4.51 -26.70 -6.57
C LYS A 176 4.40 -27.87 -5.58
N ASP A 177 5.05 -27.81 -4.41
CA ASP A 177 5.17 -28.98 -3.52
C ASP A 177 5.20 -28.64 -2.02
N LEU A 178 4.19 -27.97 -1.45
CA LEU A 178 4.13 -27.83 0.00
C LEU A 178 2.69 -27.88 0.53
N ASN A 179 2.40 -29.01 1.18
CA ASN A 179 1.35 -29.28 2.16
C ASN A 179 1.37 -28.33 3.38
N ILE A 180 1.59 -27.02 3.19
CA ILE A 180 1.58 -26.02 4.27
C ILE A 180 0.16 -25.81 4.81
N MET A 181 -0.87 -25.99 3.97
CA MET A 181 -2.27 -25.88 4.39
C MET A 181 -2.69 -26.95 5.40
N ASP A 182 -2.07 -28.13 5.38
CA ASP A 182 -2.34 -29.19 6.36
C ASP A 182 -1.61 -28.94 7.69
N GLN A 183 -0.50 -28.19 7.68
CA GLN A 183 0.22 -27.81 8.89
C GLN A 183 -0.43 -26.63 9.63
N LEU A 184 -1.12 -25.73 8.92
CA LEU A 184 -1.83 -24.59 9.53
C LEU A 184 -3.18 -24.97 10.15
N LYS A 185 -3.80 -26.08 9.71
CA LYS A 185 -5.00 -26.64 10.35
C LYS A 185 -4.71 -27.41 11.64
N GLY A 186 -3.44 -27.78 11.89
CA GLY A 186 -3.03 -28.61 13.03
C GLY A 186 -2.62 -27.84 14.28
N ASN A 187 -2.33 -26.54 14.20
CA ASN A 187 -1.83 -25.75 15.34
C ASN A 187 -2.87 -24.74 15.82
N THR A 188 -3.98 -25.25 16.31
CA THR A 188 -4.75 -24.58 17.36
C THR A 188 -3.97 -24.72 18.67
N ILE A 189 -3.00 -23.84 18.91
CA ILE A 189 -2.33 -23.80 20.22
C ILE A 189 -3.11 -22.80 21.08
N PHE A 190 -3.93 -23.35 21.98
CA PHE A 190 -4.22 -22.70 23.26
C PHE A 190 -2.90 -22.51 24.01
N VAL A 191 -2.47 -21.25 24.20
CA VAL A 191 -2.05 -20.64 25.48
C VAL A 191 -2.21 -19.14 25.34
#